data_AF-A0A1G3LCX7-F1
#
_entry.id   AF-A0A1G3LCX7-F1
#
_cell.length_a   1.000
_cell.length_b   1.000
_cell.length_c   1.000
_cell.angle_alpha   90.00
_cell.angle_beta   90.00
_cell.angle_gamma   90.00
#
_symmetry.space_group_name_H-M   'P 1'
#
loop_
_entity.id
_entity.type
_entity.pdbx_description
1 polymer ?
#
loop_
_entity_poly.entity_id
_entity_poly.type
_entity_poly.pdbx_seq_one_letter_code
_entity_poly.pdbx_strand_id
1 'polypeptide(L)'
;MATWRTLLADHLFENSLGGIDTIIHYAPNEAAFDVEFDDGYGSVNGPEILAWSEDRVFFPVSYDGSESIGSAPRNPQSEGQPHIGVGW
;
A
#
# COMPACT_ATOMS: atom_id res chain seq x y z
N MET A 1 8.99 11.63 -6.45
CA MET A 1 9.77 10.41 -6.70
C MET A 1 9.74 9.61 -5.42
N ALA A 2 9.06 8.47 -5.48
CA ALA A 2 8.83 7.57 -4.36
C ALA A 2 9.09 6.13 -4.80
N THR A 3 9.13 5.21 -3.84
CA THR A 3 9.03 3.77 -4.10
C THR A 3 7.88 3.21 -3.29
N TRP A 4 7.35 2.04 -3.67
CA TRP A 4 6.31 1.41 -2.85
C TRP A 4 6.84 1.01 -1.48
N ARG A 5 8.14 0.72 -1.34
CA ARG A 5 8.74 0.42 -0.03
C ARG A 5 8.66 1.61 0.91
N THR A 6 8.95 2.83 0.44
CA THR A 6 8.85 4.03 1.28
C THR A 6 7.39 4.31 1.64
N LEU A 7 6.48 4.29 0.66
CA LEU A 7 5.05 4.54 0.90
C LEU A 7 4.42 3.47 1.80
N LEU A 8 4.84 2.20 1.70
CA LEU A 8 4.38 1.14 2.58
C LEU A 8 4.90 1.34 4.01
N ALA A 9 6.16 1.72 4.19
CA ALA A 9 6.72 1.99 5.50
C ALA A 9 5.99 3.16 6.19
N ASP A 10 5.71 4.24 5.45
CA ASP A 10 4.94 5.39 5.94
C ASP A 10 3.51 4.97 6.33
N HIS A 11 2.83 4.23 5.45
CA HIS A 11 1.48 3.72 5.72
C HIS A 11 1.43 2.83 6.97
N LEU A 12 2.40 1.94 7.16
CA LEU A 12 2.49 1.09 8.34
C LEU A 12 2.69 1.91 9.61
N PHE A 13 3.55 2.93 9.56
CA PHE A 13 3.81 3.83 10.68
C PHE A 13 2.57 4.65 11.05
N GLU A 14 1.95 5.31 10.07
CA GLU A 14 0.77 6.17 10.26
C GLU A 14 -0.43 5.41 10.84
N ASN A 15 -0.59 4.15 10.44
CA ASN A 15 -1.69 3.29 10.90
C ASN A 15 -1.31 2.42 12.10
N SER A 16 -0.11 2.57 12.68
CA SER A 16 0.38 1.78 13.81
C SER A 16 0.32 0.25 13.57
N LEU A 17 0.66 -0.17 12.34
CA LEU A 17 0.64 -1.56 11.88
C LEU A 17 2.01 -2.27 12.00
N GLY A 18 2.99 -1.62 12.64
CA GLY A 18 4.35 -2.12 12.80
C GLY A 18 5.32 -1.56 11.76
N GLY A 19 6.42 -2.28 11.50
CA GLY A 19 7.45 -1.92 10.52
C GLY A 19 7.42 -2.82 9.29
N ILE A 20 8.32 -2.53 8.33
CA ILE A 20 8.44 -3.30 7.08
C ILE A 20 8.76 -4.80 7.34
N ASP A 21 9.34 -5.12 8.50
CA ASP A 21 9.63 -6.47 8.97
C ASP A 21 8.37 -7.31 9.26
N THR A 22 7.20 -6.67 9.37
CA THR A 22 5.91 -7.37 9.49
C THR A 22 5.41 -7.96 8.17
N ILE A 23 6.00 -7.56 7.04
CA ILE A 23 5.61 -8.05 5.73
C ILE A 23 6.22 -9.43 5.50
N ILE A 24 5.34 -10.42 5.32
CA ILE A 24 5.69 -11.83 5.16
C ILE A 24 5.61 -12.31 3.71
N HIS A 25 5.00 -11.52 2.81
CA HIS A 25 4.91 -11.85 1.40
C HIS A 25 4.81 -10.62 0.52
N TYR A 26 5.48 -10.67 -0.63
CA TYR A 26 5.47 -9.65 -1.66
C TYR A 26 5.07 -10.28 -3.00
N ALA A 27 4.18 -9.62 -3.73
CA ALA A 27 3.84 -9.96 -5.10
C ALA A 27 3.98 -8.71 -5.99
N PRO A 28 4.45 -8.84 -7.25
CA PRO A 28 4.93 -10.08 -7.87
C PRO A 28 6.27 -10.57 -7.29
N ASN A 29 7.06 -9.69 -6.71
CA ASN A 29 8.28 -9.97 -5.96
C ASN A 29 8.67 -8.74 -5.12
N GLU A 30 9.62 -8.91 -4.21
CA GLU A 30 10.09 -7.83 -3.35
C GLU A 30 10.75 -6.67 -4.12
N ALA A 31 11.51 -6.95 -5.19
CA ALA A 31 12.21 -5.92 -5.95
C ALA A 31 11.25 -4.93 -6.66
N ALA A 32 10.01 -5.33 -6.93
CA ALA A 32 8.99 -4.43 -7.46
C ALA A 32 8.67 -3.26 -6.51
N PHE A 33 8.93 -3.41 -5.20
CA PHE A 33 8.71 -2.36 -4.22
C PHE A 33 9.80 -1.29 -4.21
N ASP A 34 10.93 -1.55 -4.85
CA ASP A 34 12.10 -0.67 -4.89
C ASP A 34 12.22 0.11 -6.21
N VAL A 35 11.25 -0.04 -7.12
CA VAL A 35 11.18 0.73 -8.37
C VAL A 35 10.74 2.15 -8.05
N GLU A 36 11.53 3.13 -8.51
CA GLU A 36 11.18 4.55 -8.42
C GLU A 36 10.08 4.92 -9.42
N PHE A 37 9.10 5.69 -8.96
CA PHE A 37 8.06 6.28 -9.80
C PHE A 37 7.64 7.67 -9.29
N ASP A 38 6.87 8.38 -10.09
CA ASP A 38 6.24 9.65 -9.69
C ASP A 38 4.85 9.38 -9.11
N ASP A 39 4.73 9.58 -7.80
CA ASP A 39 3.52 9.40 -6.97
C ASP A 39 2.62 10.65 -6.92
N GLY A 40 3.00 11.69 -7.67
CA GLY A 40 2.26 12.94 -7.81
C GLY A 40 1.01 12.84 -8.70
N TYR A 41 0.45 13.98 -9.07
CA TYR A 41 -0.81 14.06 -9.81
C TYR A 41 -0.65 13.82 -11.32
N GLY A 42 -1.72 13.33 -11.95
CA GLY A 42 -1.87 13.34 -13.41
C GLY A 42 -1.69 11.99 -14.12
N SER A 43 -1.04 11.00 -13.51
CA SER A 43 -0.96 9.64 -14.07
C SER A 43 -0.56 8.61 -13.01
N VAL A 44 -1.05 7.37 -13.18
CA VAL A 44 -0.58 6.20 -12.40
C VAL A 44 0.71 5.69 -13.03
N ASN A 45 1.80 5.66 -12.26
CA ASN A 45 3.15 5.34 -12.71
C ASN A 45 3.79 4.19 -11.94
N GLY A 46 3.31 3.88 -10.72
CA GLY A 46 3.86 2.81 -9.89
C GLY A 46 3.61 1.41 -10.47
N PRO A 47 4.52 0.45 -10.26
CA PRO A 47 4.31 -0.93 -10.69
C PRO A 47 3.18 -1.60 -9.91
N GLU A 48 2.56 -2.63 -10.49
CA GLU A 48 1.59 -3.47 -9.80
C GLU A 48 2.25 -4.20 -8.63
N ILE A 49 1.72 -4.04 -7.42
CA ILE A 49 2.23 -4.69 -6.20
C ILE A 49 1.09 -5.18 -5.32
N LEU A 50 1.39 -6.19 -4.51
CA LEU A 50 0.63 -6.58 -3.32
C LEU A 50 1.61 -6.99 -2.22
N ALA A 51 1.29 -6.69 -0.96
CA ALA A 51 2.04 -7.18 0.19
C ALA A 51 1.10 -7.75 1.26
N TRP A 52 1.59 -8.69 2.06
CA TRP A 52 0.85 -9.29 3.16
C TRP A 52 1.63 -9.19 4.47
N SER A 53 0.94 -8.81 5.53
CA SER A 53 1.32 -9.15 6.91
C SER A 53 0.57 -10.42 7.35
N GLU A 54 0.71 -10.80 8.61
CA GLU A 54 -0.10 -11.88 9.19
C GLU A 54 -1.61 -11.60 9.07
N ASP A 55 -2.01 -10.36 9.25
CA ASP A 55 -3.39 -9.92 9.45
C ASP A 55 -3.96 -9.03 8.34
N ARG A 56 -3.14 -8.47 7.44
CA ARG A 56 -3.56 -7.48 6.42
C ARG A 56 -2.95 -7.74 5.04
N VAL A 57 -3.62 -7.19 4.03
CA VAL A 57 -3.12 -7.07 2.65
C VAL A 57 -2.97 -5.59 2.32
N PHE A 58 -1.89 -5.25 1.62
CA PHE A 58 -1.55 -3.91 1.17
C PHE A 58 -1.54 -3.87 -0.36
N PHE A 59 -2.04 -2.78 -0.94
CA PHE A 59 -2.21 -2.62 -2.38
C PHE A 59 -2.15 -1.14 -2.80
N PRO A 60 -1.77 -0.82 -4.05
CA PRO A 60 -1.80 0.53 -4.58
C PRO A 60 -3.21 1.11 -4.57
N VAL A 61 -3.30 2.39 -4.23
CA VAL A 61 -4.49 3.22 -4.37
C VAL A 61 -4.10 4.45 -5.17
N SER A 62 -4.98 4.93 -6.04
CA SER A 62 -4.78 6.18 -6.77
C SER A 62 -6.00 7.08 -6.65
N TYR A 63 -5.76 8.37 -6.40
CA TYR A 63 -6.76 9.42 -6.43
C TYR A 63 -6.22 10.61 -7.25
N ASP A 64 -6.90 10.93 -8.35
CA ASP A 64 -6.49 11.97 -9.31
C ASP A 64 -5.04 11.82 -9.81
N GLY A 65 -4.61 10.57 -9.97
CA GLY A 65 -3.25 10.20 -10.35
C GLY A 65 -2.26 10.12 -9.19
N SER A 66 -2.51 10.78 -8.05
CA SER A 66 -1.65 10.63 -6.88
C SER A 66 -1.78 9.23 -6.30
N GLU A 67 -0.64 8.60 -6.05
CA GLU A 67 -0.52 7.19 -5.68
C GLU A 67 -0.15 7.01 -4.21
N SER A 68 -0.80 6.08 -3.53
CA SER A 68 -0.57 5.75 -2.12
C SER A 68 -0.81 4.28 -1.83
N ILE A 69 -0.58 3.86 -0.58
CA ILE A 69 -0.87 2.50 -0.13
C ILE A 69 -2.24 2.45 0.55
N GLY A 70 -3.08 1.54 0.08
CA GLY A 70 -4.29 1.09 0.76
C GLY A 70 -4.03 -0.22 1.49
N SER A 71 -4.93 -0.57 2.40
CA SER A 71 -4.85 -1.83 3.12
C SER A 71 -6.20 -2.32 3.64
N ALA A 72 -6.36 -3.63 3.73
CA ALA A 72 -7.56 -4.30 4.24
C ALA A 72 -7.19 -5.52 5.08
N PRO A 73 -8.08 -5.99 5.98
CA PRO A 73 -7.91 -7.28 6.64
C PRO A 73 -7.67 -8.40 5.63
N ARG A 74 -6.71 -9.27 5.95
CA ARG A 74 -6.37 -10.44 5.12
C ARG A 74 -7.53 -11.42 5.01
N ASN A 75 -8.30 -11.56 6.08
CA ASN A 75 -9.48 -12.40 6.15
C ASN A 75 -10.71 -11.53 6.42
N PRO A 76 -11.91 -11.94 5.97
CA PRO A 76 -13.15 -11.23 6.26
C PRO A 76 -13.34 -10.98 7.76
N GLN A 77 -13.69 -9.75 8.13
CA GLN A 77 -13.98 -9.34 9.50
C GLN A 77 -15.44 -8.90 9.61
N SER A 78 -16.04 -9.06 10.79
CA SER A 78 -17.45 -8.76 11.05
C SER A 78 -17.81 -7.28 10.91
N GLU A 79 -16.85 -6.42 11.19
CA GLU A 79 -16.92 -4.96 11.13
C GLU A 79 -16.76 -4.40 9.71
N GLY A 80 -16.39 -5.25 8.74
CA GLY A 80 -16.13 -4.85 7.37
C GLY A 80 -14.82 -4.05 7.22
N GLN A 81 -14.70 -3.31 6.12
CA GLN A 81 -13.56 -2.45 5.80
C GLN A 81 -14.10 -1.06 5.42
N PRO A 82 -13.66 0.02 6.11
CA PRO A 82 -14.01 1.38 5.70
C PRO A 82 -13.55 1.70 4.28
N HIS A 83 -14.23 2.66 3.64
CA HIS A 83 -13.81 3.19 2.35
C HIS A 83 -12.36 3.69 2.42
N ILE A 84 -11.61 3.42 1.35
CA ILE A 84 -10.24 3.89 1.18
C ILE A 84 -10.25 5.00 0.14
N GLY A 85 -9.64 6.14 0.47
CA GLY A 85 -9.63 7.35 -0.34
C GLY A 85 -10.07 8.57 0.45
N VAL A 86 -10.07 9.73 -0.21
CA VAL A 86 -10.59 10.98 0.38
C VAL A 86 -12.10 11.06 0.18
N GLY A 87 -12.84 11.19 1.30
CA GLY A 87 -14.26 11.50 1.31
C GLY A 87 -14.47 13.00 1.47
N TRP A 88 -15.48 13.55 0.78
CA TRP A 88 -16.00 14.90 1.04
C TRP A 88 -17.03 14.85 2.16
#